data_AF-A0A832IMQ4-F1
#
_entry.id   AF-A0A832IMQ4-F1
#
_cell.length_a   1.000
_cell.length_b   1.000
_cell.length_c   1.000
_cell.angle_alpha   90.00
_cell.angle_beta   90.00
_cell.angle_gamma   90.00
#
_symmetry.space_group_name_H-M   'P 1'
#
loop_
_entity.id
_entity.type
_entity.pdbx_description
1 polymer ?
#
loop_
_entity_poly.entity_id
_entity_poly.type
_entity_poly.pdbx_seq_one_letter_code
_entity_poly.pdbx_strand_id
1 'polypeptide(L)'
;MKYFLLTLVFLSCSLFTEAQTAKYFKHLVFRETPYSKTEGRIQLTEDESKNTNHFRLSYDTSNRLILIEYLYKNNLIKLNRSGLLDGKRALASKTKIDYTKNTETRLFFDVDNKPTTNGMGVFKEVYLYNKKGKRIGLKFYNKNDEPINNSWNIFEYTWKHINNNSVLETRKDVNGENVTMRPYYKFHNVLYKFNDKGLLLSMNNVDKRLELINDETGIAIDKATYD
;
A
#
# COMPACT_ATOMS: atom_id res chain seq x y z
N MET A 1 43.96 -43.86 23.13
CA MET A 1 43.91 -42.95 21.96
C MET A 1 42.46 -42.82 21.52
N LYS A 2 41.80 -41.69 21.83
CA LYS A 2 40.46 -41.36 21.32
C LYS A 2 40.61 -40.14 20.40
N TYR A 3 40.39 -40.32 19.11
CA TYR A 3 40.36 -39.22 18.14
C TYR A 3 38.99 -38.53 18.23
N PHE A 4 38.99 -37.24 18.57
CA PHE A 4 37.82 -36.38 18.46
C PHE A 4 37.81 -35.80 17.03
N LEU A 5 36.78 -36.15 16.25
CA LEU A 5 36.56 -35.57 14.93
C LEU A 5 35.70 -34.31 15.12
N LEU A 6 36.30 -33.13 14.92
CA LEU A 6 35.60 -31.84 14.96
C LEU A 6 35.12 -31.51 13.54
N THR A 7 33.85 -31.77 13.25
CA THR A 7 33.21 -31.33 11.99
C THR A 7 32.85 -29.85 12.09
N LEU A 8 33.58 -29.02 11.34
CA LEU A 8 33.30 -27.60 11.15
C LEU A 8 32.22 -27.46 10.06
N VAL A 9 31.01 -27.07 10.43
CA VAL A 9 29.94 -26.73 9.47
C VAL A 9 30.09 -25.26 9.10
N PHE A 10 30.58 -25.00 7.88
CA PHE A 10 30.55 -23.66 7.29
C PHE A 10 29.12 -23.36 6.81
N LEU A 11 28.41 -22.53 7.55
CA LEU A 11 27.13 -21.97 7.13
C LEU A 11 27.41 -20.77 6.21
N SER A 12 27.41 -20.98 4.90
CA SER A 12 27.51 -19.90 3.92
C SER A 12 26.17 -19.19 3.80
N CYS A 13 25.99 -18.08 4.51
CA CYS A 13 24.93 -17.11 4.23
C CYS A 13 25.22 -16.42 2.90
N SER A 14 24.66 -16.92 1.81
CA SER A 14 24.60 -16.20 0.54
C SER A 14 23.63 -15.03 0.69
N LEU A 15 24.18 -13.82 0.85
CA LEU A 15 23.44 -12.57 0.67
C LEU A 15 23.07 -12.47 -0.82
N PHE A 16 21.85 -12.87 -1.17
CA PHE A 16 21.30 -12.58 -2.49
C PHE A 16 20.98 -11.09 -2.55
N THR A 17 21.90 -10.30 -3.08
CA THR A 17 21.60 -8.93 -3.49
C THR A 17 20.87 -9.02 -4.83
N GLU A 18 19.54 -9.10 -4.79
CA GLU A 18 18.73 -9.05 -6.02
C GLU A 18 19.03 -7.75 -6.78
N ALA A 19 19.07 -7.81 -8.12
CA ALA A 19 19.25 -6.62 -8.95
C ALA A 19 18.05 -5.68 -8.76
N GLN A 20 18.32 -4.49 -8.20
CA GLN A 20 17.29 -3.49 -7.94
C GLN A 20 17.34 -2.42 -9.03
N THR A 21 16.20 -2.16 -9.66
CA THR A 21 16.04 -0.96 -10.50
C THR A 21 15.36 0.12 -9.68
N ALA A 22 15.82 1.36 -9.77
CA ALA A 22 15.24 2.50 -9.07
C ALA A 22 14.76 3.56 -10.07
N LYS A 23 13.59 4.14 -9.80
CA LYS A 23 13.01 5.25 -10.57
C LYS A 23 12.62 6.39 -9.63
N TYR A 24 12.73 7.62 -10.10
CA TYR A 24 12.52 8.83 -9.31
C TYR A 24 11.27 9.55 -9.78
N PHE A 25 10.43 10.02 -8.86
CA PHE A 25 9.18 10.68 -9.18
C PHE A 25 8.91 11.86 -8.27
N LYS A 26 8.34 12.93 -8.81
CA LYS A 26 7.97 14.09 -8.00
C LYS A 26 6.81 13.75 -7.06
N HIS A 27 5.79 13.06 -7.57
CA HIS A 27 4.58 12.69 -6.84
C HIS A 27 4.28 11.19 -6.97
N LEU A 28 3.32 10.70 -6.20
CA LEU A 28 2.68 9.41 -6.46
C LEU A 28 1.32 9.64 -7.12
N VAL A 29 0.87 8.66 -7.89
CA VAL A 29 -0.50 8.60 -8.42
C VAL A 29 -1.48 8.60 -7.26
N PHE A 30 -2.57 9.35 -7.40
CA PHE A 30 -3.65 9.38 -6.41
C PHE A 30 -4.30 8.00 -6.26
N ARG A 31 -4.55 7.59 -5.03
CA ARG A 31 -5.26 6.36 -4.70
C ARG A 31 -6.30 6.69 -3.64
N GLU A 32 -7.46 6.09 -3.74
CA GLU A 32 -8.52 6.25 -2.73
C GLU A 32 -8.74 4.95 -1.93
N THR A 33 -8.26 3.84 -2.48
CA THR A 33 -8.29 2.51 -1.87
C THR A 33 -6.88 1.93 -1.82
N PRO A 34 -6.53 1.17 -0.77
CA PRO A 34 -5.27 0.42 -0.73
C PRO A 34 -5.20 -0.70 -1.79
N TYR A 35 -6.32 -1.05 -2.45
CA TYR A 35 -6.34 -1.94 -3.61
C TYR A 35 -5.42 -1.45 -4.73
N SER A 36 -5.46 -0.14 -5.02
CA SER A 36 -4.69 0.48 -6.10
C SER A 36 -3.18 0.33 -5.87
N LYS A 37 -2.45 0.09 -6.96
CA LYS A 37 -0.99 -0.01 -6.91
C LYS A 37 -0.36 1.33 -6.56
N THR A 38 0.74 1.30 -5.82
CA THR A 38 1.56 2.50 -5.62
C THR A 38 2.38 2.73 -6.88
N GLU A 39 2.14 3.86 -7.55
CA GLU A 39 2.82 4.21 -8.81
C GLU A 39 3.31 5.67 -8.76
N GLY A 40 4.40 5.95 -9.45
CA GLY A 40 4.97 7.29 -9.54
C GLY A 40 4.25 8.18 -10.55
N ARG A 41 4.11 9.47 -10.25
CA ARG A 41 3.59 10.53 -11.12
C ARG A 41 4.66 11.61 -11.29
N ILE A 42 4.84 12.08 -12.53
CA ILE A 42 5.90 13.02 -12.93
C ILE A 42 7.27 12.38 -12.66
N GLN A 43 7.76 11.61 -13.63
CA GLN A 43 9.07 10.97 -13.54
C GLN A 43 10.18 12.01 -13.62
N LEU A 44 11.24 11.79 -12.84
CA LEU A 44 12.44 12.62 -12.81
C LEU A 44 13.64 11.80 -13.29
N THR A 45 14.59 12.48 -13.90
CA THR A 45 15.97 11.99 -14.04
C THR A 45 16.65 11.94 -12.67
N GLU A 46 17.75 11.20 -12.59
CA GLU A 46 18.57 11.16 -11.37
C GLU A 46 19.11 12.55 -10.99
N ASP A 47 19.54 13.34 -11.96
CA ASP A 47 20.08 14.68 -11.70
C ASP A 47 19.00 15.67 -11.20
N GLU A 48 17.80 15.64 -11.77
CA GLU A 48 16.67 16.44 -11.27
C GLU A 48 16.31 16.06 -9.82
N SER A 49 16.37 14.76 -9.50
CA SER A 49 16.04 14.24 -8.17
C SER A 49 16.96 14.80 -7.07
N LYS A 50 18.22 15.10 -7.39
CA LYS A 50 19.22 15.61 -6.42
C LYS A 50 18.83 16.97 -5.83
N ASN A 51 18.04 17.77 -6.54
CA ASN A 51 17.70 19.15 -6.16
C ASN A 51 16.24 19.33 -5.73
N THR A 52 15.47 18.24 -5.63
CA THR A 52 14.04 18.31 -5.31
C THR A 52 13.63 17.20 -4.36
N ASN A 53 12.61 17.46 -3.54
CA ASN A 53 11.98 16.37 -2.78
C ASN A 53 11.24 15.45 -3.75
N HIS A 54 11.50 14.14 -3.64
CA HIS A 54 11.03 13.14 -4.60
C HIS A 54 10.79 11.79 -3.92
N PHE A 55 10.03 10.93 -4.59
CA PHE A 55 9.93 9.51 -4.29
C PHE A 55 10.97 8.74 -5.09
N ARG A 56 11.74 7.87 -4.42
CA ARG A 56 12.49 6.79 -5.07
C ARG A 56 11.70 5.50 -4.91
N LEU A 57 11.36 4.90 -6.04
CA LEU A 57 10.66 3.62 -6.12
C LEU A 57 11.64 2.58 -6.64
N SER A 58 11.94 1.56 -5.83
CA SER A 58 12.81 0.46 -6.25
C SER A 58 12.03 -0.83 -6.48
N TYR A 59 12.44 -1.57 -7.50
CA TYR A 59 11.76 -2.76 -7.98
C TYR A 59 12.71 -3.95 -8.01
N ASP A 60 12.19 -5.14 -7.76
CA ASP A 60 12.90 -6.40 -7.95
C ASP A 60 13.00 -6.80 -9.42
N THR A 61 13.64 -7.95 -9.68
CA THR A 61 13.84 -8.52 -11.03
C THR A 61 12.54 -8.93 -11.72
N SER A 62 11.46 -9.14 -10.96
CA SER A 62 10.11 -9.40 -11.47
C SER A 62 9.31 -8.11 -11.67
N ASN A 63 9.97 -6.94 -11.56
CA ASN A 63 9.37 -5.62 -11.67
C ASN A 63 8.25 -5.37 -10.62
N ARG A 64 8.36 -5.98 -9.44
CA ARG A 64 7.49 -5.71 -8.28
C ARG A 64 8.12 -4.63 -7.42
N LEU A 65 7.31 -3.71 -6.93
CA LEU A 65 7.78 -2.61 -6.07
C LEU A 65 8.18 -3.16 -4.68
N ILE A 66 9.45 -3.01 -4.31
CA ILE A 66 10.00 -3.53 -3.05
C ILE A 66 10.36 -2.43 -2.04
N LEU A 67 10.52 -1.19 -2.53
CA LEU A 67 10.93 -0.08 -1.68
C LEU A 67 10.34 1.24 -2.17
N ILE A 68 9.83 2.02 -1.21
CA ILE A 68 9.37 3.39 -1.41
C ILE A 68 10.14 4.25 -0.42
N GLU A 69 10.80 5.30 -0.90
CA GLU A 69 11.51 6.26 -0.06
C GLU A 69 11.16 7.69 -0.47
N TYR A 70 10.93 8.56 0.50
CA TYR A 70 10.73 9.98 0.26
C TYR A 70 11.95 10.77 0.69
N LEU A 71 12.62 11.38 -0.29
CA LEU A 71 13.99 11.85 -0.17
C LEU A 71 14.11 13.33 -0.52
N TYR A 72 15.08 14.01 0.08
CA TYR A 72 15.62 15.29 -0.39
C TYR A 72 17.14 15.29 -0.19
N LYS A 73 17.89 15.58 -1.25
CA LYS A 73 19.37 15.49 -1.26
C LYS A 73 19.87 14.15 -0.66
N ASN A 74 19.25 13.04 -1.08
CA ASN A 74 19.51 11.68 -0.61
C ASN A 74 19.23 11.40 0.88
N ASN A 75 18.67 12.35 1.62
CA ASN A 75 18.24 12.13 3.01
C ASN A 75 16.76 11.78 3.04
N LEU A 76 16.39 10.79 3.87
CA LEU A 76 14.98 10.52 4.16
C LEU A 76 14.38 11.74 4.85
N ILE A 77 13.22 12.17 4.37
CA ILE A 77 12.47 13.28 4.95
C ILE A 77 11.09 12.83 5.38
N LYS A 78 10.49 13.54 6.34
CA LYS A 78 9.11 13.28 6.74
C LYS A 78 8.20 13.56 5.54
N LEU A 79 7.24 12.66 5.30
CA LEU A 79 6.16 12.94 4.35
C LEU A 79 5.47 14.24 4.77
N ASN A 80 5.41 15.23 3.87
CA ASN A 80 4.58 16.42 4.01
C ASN A 80 3.39 16.30 3.02
N ARG A 81 2.36 17.15 3.17
CA ARG A 81 1.17 17.05 2.30
C ARG A 81 1.47 17.38 0.83
N SER A 82 2.61 18.02 0.50
CA SER A 82 2.87 18.53 -0.84
C SER A 82 3.37 17.49 -1.86
N GLY A 83 3.57 16.23 -1.46
CA GLY A 83 3.94 15.14 -2.37
C GLY A 83 2.85 14.08 -2.62
N LEU A 84 1.71 14.17 -1.92
CA LEU A 84 0.71 13.11 -1.86
C LEU A 84 -0.70 13.67 -2.03
N LEU A 85 -1.32 13.44 -3.18
CA LEU A 85 -2.75 13.70 -3.37
C LEU A 85 -3.62 12.73 -2.53
N ASP A 86 -3.05 11.60 -2.10
CA ASP A 86 -3.66 10.61 -1.18
C ASP A 86 -3.33 10.90 0.32
N GLY A 87 -3.09 12.17 0.66
CA GLY A 87 -3.10 12.64 2.05
C GLY A 87 -2.35 11.80 3.08
N LYS A 88 -1.08 11.41 2.83
CA LYS A 88 -0.21 10.66 3.78
C LYS A 88 -0.73 9.31 4.32
N ARG A 89 -1.92 8.83 3.93
CA ARG A 89 -2.66 7.84 4.72
C ARG A 89 -1.90 6.51 4.88
N ALA A 90 -1.53 5.83 3.79
CA ALA A 90 -0.90 4.50 3.89
C ALA A 90 0.62 4.48 3.64
N LEU A 91 1.36 5.53 4.04
CA LEU A 91 2.82 5.62 3.82
C LEU A 91 3.56 6.17 5.04
N ALA A 92 4.87 5.94 5.08
CA ALA A 92 5.86 6.60 5.93
C ALA A 92 7.03 7.13 5.08
N SER A 93 8.04 7.74 5.71
CA SER A 93 9.25 8.22 5.03
C SER A 93 9.92 7.14 4.18
N LYS A 94 9.88 5.90 4.68
CA LYS A 94 10.31 4.71 3.96
C LYS A 94 9.34 3.56 4.18
N THR A 95 9.04 2.83 3.12
CA THR A 95 8.21 1.62 3.15
C THR A 95 8.96 0.50 2.46
N LYS A 96 9.23 -0.59 3.20
CA LYS A 96 9.77 -1.83 2.63
C LYS A 96 8.62 -2.77 2.33
N ILE A 97 8.73 -3.50 1.23
CA ILE A 97 7.71 -4.41 0.74
C ILE A 97 8.36 -5.76 0.47
N ASP A 98 7.93 -6.77 1.22
CA ASP A 98 8.38 -8.16 1.07
C ASP A 98 7.26 -8.99 0.45
N TYR A 99 7.63 -9.88 -0.47
CA TYR A 99 6.68 -10.75 -1.15
C TYR A 99 6.92 -12.21 -0.80
N THR A 100 5.83 -12.93 -0.55
CA THR A 100 5.81 -14.40 -0.59
C THR A 100 4.98 -14.87 -1.79
N LYS A 101 4.71 -16.18 -1.90
CA LYS A 101 3.91 -16.74 -3.00
C LYS A 101 2.52 -16.10 -3.13
N ASN A 102 1.87 -15.77 -2.02
CA ASN A 102 0.49 -15.28 -1.99
C ASN A 102 0.29 -14.03 -1.11
N THR A 103 1.36 -13.45 -0.58
CA THR A 103 1.26 -12.24 0.26
C THR A 103 2.26 -11.16 -0.16
N GLU A 104 1.89 -9.93 0.15
CA GLU A 104 2.78 -8.77 0.19
C GLU A 104 2.69 -8.19 1.60
N THR A 105 3.83 -8.03 2.25
CA THR A 105 3.93 -7.44 3.58
C THR A 105 4.62 -6.09 3.48
N ARG A 106 4.02 -5.05 4.04
CA ARG A 106 4.62 -3.71 4.09
C ARG A 106 4.99 -3.35 5.52
N LEU A 107 6.20 -2.83 5.68
CA LEU A 107 6.73 -2.28 6.92
C LEU A 107 7.19 -0.84 6.71
N PHE A 108 6.99 -0.03 7.74
CA PHE A 108 7.18 1.41 7.69
C PHE A 108 8.35 1.86 8.56
N PHE A 109 9.10 2.84 8.09
CA PHE A 109 10.27 3.37 8.76
C PHE A 109 10.26 4.90 8.75
N ASP A 110 10.72 5.49 9.85
CA ASP A 110 10.87 6.93 9.99
C ASP A 110 12.13 7.45 9.27
N VAL A 111 12.42 8.74 9.46
CA VAL A 111 13.59 9.41 8.86
C VAL A 111 14.93 8.87 9.37
N ASP A 112 14.95 8.25 10.55
CA ASP A 112 16.13 7.65 11.17
C ASP A 112 16.26 6.16 10.81
N ASN A 113 15.45 5.66 9.86
CA ASN A 113 15.31 4.24 9.52
C ASN A 113 14.84 3.35 10.69
N LYS A 114 14.18 3.90 11.71
CA LYS A 114 13.59 3.10 12.80
C LYS A 114 12.18 2.62 12.40
N PRO A 115 11.80 1.37 12.73
CA PRO A 115 10.44 0.88 12.50
C PRO A 115 9.40 1.80 13.16
N THR A 116 8.32 2.10 12.44
CA THR A 116 7.27 3.02 12.89
C THR A 116 5.91 2.65 12.28
N THR A 117 4.89 3.44 12.53
CA THR A 117 3.58 3.31 11.87
C THR A 117 3.49 4.17 10.61
N ASN A 118 2.64 3.77 9.66
CA ASN A 118 2.23 4.66 8.57
C ASN A 118 1.38 5.84 9.08
N GLY A 119 1.01 6.76 8.18
CA GLY A 119 0.16 7.91 8.49
C GLY A 119 -1.25 7.60 9.00
N MET A 120 -1.65 6.33 9.07
CA MET A 120 -2.94 5.85 9.59
C MET A 120 -2.80 5.06 10.90
N GLY A 121 -1.60 5.03 11.50
CA GLY A 121 -1.34 4.36 12.77
C GLY A 121 -1.10 2.84 12.66
N VAL A 122 -0.88 2.32 11.45
CA VAL A 122 -0.64 0.88 11.21
C VAL A 122 0.86 0.60 11.15
N PHE A 123 1.34 -0.39 11.90
CA PHE A 123 2.75 -0.79 11.91
C PHE A 123 3.10 -1.75 10.77
N LYS A 124 2.19 -2.67 10.45
CA LYS A 124 2.37 -3.68 9.40
C LYS A 124 1.09 -3.88 8.59
N GLU A 125 1.23 -3.86 7.27
CA GLU A 125 0.17 -4.23 6.33
C GLU A 125 0.47 -5.61 5.73
N VAL A 126 -0.54 -6.47 5.62
CA VAL A 126 -0.43 -7.75 4.91
C VAL A 126 -1.53 -7.86 3.87
N TYR A 127 -1.16 -7.76 2.60
CA TYR A 127 -2.05 -8.00 1.47
C TYR A 127 -2.06 -9.49 1.12
N LEU A 128 -3.23 -9.96 0.72
CA LEU A 128 -3.46 -11.32 0.24
C LEU A 128 -3.74 -11.31 -1.26
N TYR A 129 -3.10 -12.23 -1.98
CA TYR A 129 -3.29 -12.47 -3.40
C TYR A 129 -4.00 -13.81 -3.65
N ASN A 130 -4.88 -13.83 -4.66
CA ASN A 130 -5.40 -15.08 -5.19
C ASN A 130 -4.39 -15.77 -6.12
N LYS A 131 -4.71 -17.00 -6.56
CA LYS A 131 -3.86 -17.80 -7.47
C LYS A 131 -3.59 -17.12 -8.83
N LYS A 132 -4.38 -16.11 -9.21
CA LYS A 132 -4.20 -15.33 -10.44
C LYS A 132 -3.37 -14.05 -10.22
N GLY A 133 -2.76 -13.88 -9.04
CA GLY A 133 -1.96 -12.70 -8.72
C GLY A 133 -2.77 -11.41 -8.49
N LYS A 134 -4.07 -11.51 -8.23
CA LYS A 134 -4.90 -10.34 -7.91
C LYS A 134 -5.09 -10.18 -6.40
N ARG A 135 -5.02 -8.95 -5.88
CA ARG A 135 -5.30 -8.62 -4.47
C ARG A 135 -6.75 -8.98 -4.13
N ILE A 136 -6.95 -9.66 -3.02
CA ILE A 136 -8.29 -10.07 -2.52
C ILE A 136 -8.55 -9.65 -1.08
N GLY A 137 -7.52 -9.27 -0.32
CA GLY A 137 -7.70 -8.68 0.99
C GLY A 137 -6.45 -8.00 1.53
N LEU A 138 -6.63 -7.29 2.63
CA LEU A 138 -5.60 -6.58 3.38
C LEU A 138 -5.96 -6.59 4.86
N LYS A 139 -4.97 -6.86 5.72
CA LYS A 139 -5.10 -6.78 7.18
C LYS A 139 -4.00 -5.92 7.80
N PHE A 140 -4.32 -5.31 8.93
CA PHE A 140 -3.42 -4.41 9.67
C PHE A 140 -3.00 -4.97 11.02
N TYR A 141 -1.74 -4.76 11.37
CA TYR A 141 -1.18 -5.25 12.63
C TYR A 141 -0.36 -4.16 13.32
N ASN A 142 -0.33 -4.24 14.65
CA ASN A 142 0.55 -3.44 15.47
C ASN A 142 1.97 -4.05 15.52
N LYS A 143 2.87 -3.46 16.32
CA LYS A 143 4.27 -3.91 16.46
C LYS A 143 4.46 -5.30 17.09
N ASN A 144 3.42 -5.82 17.74
CA ASN A 144 3.40 -7.14 18.38
C ASN A 144 2.67 -8.18 17.51
N ASP A 145 2.38 -7.84 16.25
CA ASP A 145 1.61 -8.68 15.31
C ASP A 145 0.14 -8.93 15.70
N GLU A 146 -0.42 -8.08 16.56
CA GLU A 146 -1.83 -8.15 16.93
C GLU A 146 -2.68 -7.32 15.95
N PRO A 147 -3.88 -7.80 15.55
CA PRO A 147 -4.85 -7.04 14.77
C PRO A 147 -5.11 -5.65 15.35
N ILE A 148 -5.14 -4.62 14.50
CA ILE A 148 -5.43 -3.24 14.92
C ILE A 148 -6.28 -2.50 13.91
N ASN A 149 -7.15 -1.62 14.41
CA ASN A 149 -7.84 -0.65 13.59
C ASN A 149 -6.91 0.52 13.21
N ASN A 150 -6.97 0.95 11.95
CA ASN A 150 -6.37 2.20 11.53
C ASN A 150 -7.18 3.41 12.06
N SER A 151 -6.74 4.64 11.76
CA SER A 151 -7.41 5.87 12.20
C SER A 151 -8.82 6.10 11.63
N TRP A 152 -9.31 5.24 10.72
CA TRP A 152 -10.69 5.21 10.23
C TRP A 152 -11.49 4.02 10.78
N ASN A 153 -10.99 3.38 11.83
CA ASN A 153 -11.60 2.21 12.46
C ASN A 153 -11.63 0.96 11.56
N ILE A 154 -10.74 0.85 10.58
CA ILE A 154 -10.68 -0.29 9.66
C ILE A 154 -9.48 -1.17 10.04
N PHE A 155 -9.70 -2.47 10.19
CA PHE A 155 -8.66 -3.49 10.33
C PHE A 155 -8.49 -4.31 9.05
N GLU A 156 -9.61 -4.66 8.40
CA GLU A 156 -9.65 -5.59 7.26
C GLU A 156 -10.35 -4.98 6.05
N TYR A 157 -9.75 -5.19 4.88
CA TYR A 157 -10.36 -4.93 3.57
C TYR A 157 -10.54 -6.24 2.83
N THR A 158 -11.65 -6.38 2.12
CA THR A 158 -11.91 -7.50 1.19
C THR A 158 -12.26 -6.96 -0.19
N TRP A 159 -11.73 -7.60 -1.22
CA TRP A 159 -11.92 -7.19 -2.61
C TRP A 159 -12.49 -8.32 -3.46
N LYS A 160 -13.70 -8.11 -3.98
CA LYS A 160 -14.31 -8.97 -4.99
C LYS A 160 -14.16 -8.35 -6.38
N HIS A 161 -13.46 -9.05 -7.26
CA HIS A 161 -13.26 -8.64 -8.66
C HIS A 161 -14.57 -8.84 -9.43
N ILE A 162 -15.17 -7.76 -9.91
CA ILE A 162 -16.41 -7.80 -10.69
C ILE A 162 -16.09 -7.98 -12.17
N ASN A 163 -15.09 -7.24 -12.66
CA ASN A 163 -14.52 -7.37 -13.99
C ASN A 163 -13.07 -6.86 -13.97
N ASN A 164 -12.45 -6.63 -15.13
CA ASN A 164 -11.04 -6.19 -15.19
C ASN A 164 -10.79 -4.82 -14.56
N ASN A 165 -11.75 -3.91 -14.66
CA ASN A 165 -11.62 -2.52 -14.27
C ASN A 165 -12.57 -2.16 -13.11
N SER A 166 -13.08 -3.15 -12.38
CA SER A 166 -14.00 -2.91 -11.26
C SER A 166 -13.85 -3.92 -10.14
N VAL A 167 -13.81 -3.40 -8.92
CA VAL A 167 -13.68 -4.18 -7.69
C VAL A 167 -14.69 -3.67 -6.66
N LEU A 168 -15.37 -4.59 -6.00
CA LEU A 168 -16.18 -4.30 -4.84
C LEU A 168 -15.30 -4.42 -3.59
N GLU A 169 -15.20 -3.33 -2.83
CA GLU A 169 -14.51 -3.27 -1.55
C GLU A 169 -15.51 -3.26 -0.39
N THR A 170 -15.24 -4.09 0.61
CA THR A 170 -15.91 -4.08 1.91
C THR A 170 -14.87 -4.03 3.02
N ARG A 171 -15.25 -3.50 4.19
CA ARG A 171 -14.31 -3.22 5.28
C ARG A 171 -14.87 -3.64 6.62
N LYS A 172 -14.00 -4.08 7.53
CA LYS A 172 -14.35 -4.44 8.90
C LYS A 172 -13.37 -3.88 9.92
N ASP A 173 -13.86 -3.67 11.12
CA ASP A 173 -13.03 -3.41 12.30
C ASP A 173 -12.49 -4.72 12.91
N VAL A 174 -11.69 -4.62 13.98
CA VAL A 174 -11.15 -5.79 14.70
C VAL A 174 -12.22 -6.67 15.37
N ASN A 175 -13.42 -6.15 15.63
CA ASN A 175 -14.54 -6.91 16.18
C ASN A 175 -15.32 -7.66 15.09
N GLY A 176 -15.02 -7.39 13.81
CA GLY A 176 -15.69 -7.98 12.66
C GLY A 176 -16.90 -7.18 12.17
N GLU A 177 -17.15 -6.00 12.74
CA GLU A 177 -18.25 -5.11 12.38
C GLU A 177 -17.93 -4.36 11.08
N ASN A 178 -18.94 -4.17 10.23
CA ASN A 178 -18.74 -3.47 8.96
C ASN A 178 -18.54 -1.98 9.21
N VAL A 179 -17.55 -1.39 8.53
CA VAL A 179 -17.22 0.04 8.64
C VAL A 179 -17.30 0.74 7.29
N THR A 180 -17.58 2.03 7.33
CA THR A 180 -17.63 2.87 6.12
C THR A 180 -16.24 3.15 5.58
N MET A 181 -16.14 3.65 4.35
CA MET A 181 -14.84 3.98 3.75
C MET A 181 -14.07 5.05 4.54
N ARG A 182 -14.78 6.00 5.17
CA ARG A 182 -14.23 7.09 6.00
C ARG A 182 -15.23 7.46 7.11
N PRO A 183 -14.78 8.07 8.22
CA PRO A 183 -15.67 8.52 9.29
C PRO A 183 -16.72 9.55 8.84
N TYR A 184 -16.37 10.38 7.86
CA TYR A 184 -17.20 11.48 7.35
C TYR A 184 -17.76 11.23 5.95
N TYR A 185 -17.47 10.07 5.35
CA TYR A 185 -17.98 9.71 4.02
C TYR A 185 -18.45 8.25 4.06
N LYS A 186 -19.76 8.07 4.20
CA LYS A 186 -20.38 6.86 4.75
C LYS A 186 -20.79 5.84 3.70
N PHE A 187 -19.89 5.54 2.77
CA PHE A 187 -20.12 4.45 1.82
C PHE A 187 -19.71 3.12 2.46
N HIS A 188 -20.64 2.17 2.54
CA HIS A 188 -20.42 0.89 3.21
C HIS A 188 -19.78 -0.15 2.27
N ASN A 189 -20.41 -0.41 1.12
CA ASN A 189 -19.81 -1.24 0.06
C ASN A 189 -19.49 -0.34 -1.12
N VAL A 190 -18.25 -0.40 -1.58
CA VAL A 190 -17.75 0.56 -2.58
C VAL A 190 -17.37 -0.20 -3.82
N LEU A 191 -18.14 -0.01 -4.88
CA LEU A 191 -17.76 -0.45 -6.22
C LEU A 191 -16.84 0.61 -6.82
N TYR A 192 -15.53 0.33 -6.78
CA TYR A 192 -14.53 1.15 -7.45
C TYR A 192 -14.48 0.80 -8.94
N LYS A 193 -14.48 1.83 -9.78
CA LYS A 193 -14.25 1.70 -11.23
C LYS A 193 -12.94 2.39 -11.60
N PHE A 194 -12.16 1.75 -12.45
CA PHE A 194 -10.87 2.25 -12.92
C PHE A 194 -10.85 2.37 -14.45
N ASN A 195 -9.93 3.15 -15.00
CA ASN A 195 -9.60 3.07 -16.42
C ASN A 195 -8.59 1.95 -16.70
N ASP A 196 -8.25 1.73 -17.98
CA ASP A 196 -7.31 0.67 -18.39
C ASP A 196 -5.88 0.87 -17.87
N LYS A 197 -5.54 2.08 -17.40
CA LYS A 197 -4.28 2.40 -16.74
C LYS A 197 -4.33 2.20 -15.22
N GLY A 198 -5.47 1.75 -14.67
CA GLY A 198 -5.66 1.55 -13.23
C GLY A 198 -5.94 2.83 -12.44
N LEU A 199 -6.19 3.97 -13.09
CA LEU A 199 -6.58 5.21 -12.42
C LEU A 199 -8.06 5.18 -12.04
N LEU A 200 -8.39 5.72 -10.86
CA LEU A 200 -9.75 5.73 -10.33
C LEU A 200 -10.66 6.61 -11.19
N LEU A 201 -11.79 6.07 -11.63
CA LEU A 201 -12.84 6.85 -12.31
C LEU A 201 -13.97 7.20 -11.38
N SER A 202 -14.42 6.25 -10.56
CA SER A 202 -15.52 6.49 -9.62
C SER A 202 -15.52 5.55 -8.43
N MET A 203 -16.16 6.04 -7.36
CA MET A 203 -16.55 5.31 -6.17
C MET A 203 -18.07 5.28 -6.13
N ASN A 204 -18.64 4.08 -6.12
CA ASN A 204 -20.08 3.91 -6.13
C ASN A 204 -20.51 3.21 -4.84
N ASN A 205 -21.35 3.86 -4.04
CA ASN A 205 -21.98 3.24 -2.87
C ASN A 205 -23.08 2.30 -3.36
N VAL A 206 -22.97 1.01 -3.03
CA VAL A 206 -23.88 -0.01 -3.55
C VAL A 206 -24.41 -0.95 -2.47
N ASP A 207 -25.58 -1.50 -2.71
CA ASP A 207 -26.13 -2.57 -1.90
C ASP A 207 -25.48 -3.94 -2.24
N LYS A 208 -26.01 -5.02 -1.65
CA LYS A 208 -25.51 -6.39 -1.87
C LYS A 208 -25.76 -6.91 -3.30
N ARG A 209 -26.68 -6.29 -4.05
CA ARG A 209 -27.03 -6.60 -5.44
C ARG A 209 -26.26 -5.74 -6.45
N LEU A 210 -25.39 -4.85 -5.97
CA LEU A 210 -24.63 -3.86 -6.74
C LEU A 210 -25.47 -2.68 -7.26
N GLU A 211 -26.65 -2.47 -6.70
CA GLU A 211 -27.50 -1.31 -7.00
C GLU A 211 -27.05 -0.09 -6.21
N LEU A 212 -27.11 1.09 -6.81
CA LEU A 212 -26.69 2.34 -6.17
C LEU A 212 -27.59 2.68 -4.98
N ILE A 213 -26.96 3.07 -3.87
CA ILE A 213 -27.65 3.56 -2.68
C ILE A 213 -27.05 4.89 -2.24
N ASN A 214 -27.90 5.84 -1.88
CA ASN A 214 -27.44 7.12 -1.34
C ASN A 214 -26.93 6.92 0.10
N ASP A 215 -25.91 7.69 0.47
CA ASP A 215 -25.59 7.92 1.87
C ASP A 215 -26.57 8.92 2.51
N GLU A 216 -26.34 9.26 3.77
CA GLU A 216 -27.17 10.20 4.53
C GLU A 216 -27.21 11.63 3.94
N THR A 217 -26.29 11.96 3.03
CA THR A 217 -26.24 13.26 2.34
C THR A 217 -26.97 13.24 0.99
N GLY A 218 -27.47 12.07 0.55
CA GLY A 218 -28.08 11.90 -0.76
C GLY A 218 -27.09 11.55 -1.88
N ILE A 219 -25.83 11.25 -1.55
CA ILE A 219 -24.78 10.97 -2.54
C ILE A 219 -24.59 9.46 -2.67
N ALA A 220 -24.58 8.94 -3.90
CA ALA A 220 -24.25 7.53 -4.19
C ALA A 220 -22.96 7.35 -5.01
N ILE A 221 -22.46 8.42 -5.64
CA ILE A 221 -21.30 8.35 -6.53
C ILE A 221 -20.40 9.57 -6.30
N ASP A 222 -19.10 9.32 -6.18
CA ASP A 222 -18.04 10.32 -6.34
C ASP A 222 -17.16 9.91 -7.53
N LYS A 223 -16.78 10.89 -8.34
CA LYS A 223 -16.03 10.72 -9.58
C LYS A 223 -14.74 11.54 -9.52
N ALA A 224 -13.63 10.87 -9.77
CA ALA A 224 -12.36 11.55 -9.94
C ALA A 224 -12.21 12.04 -11.39
N THR A 225 -11.81 13.29 -11.55
CA THR A 225 -11.41 13.88 -12.82
C THR A 225 -9.92 14.20 -12.78
N TYR A 226 -9.25 14.08 -13.92
CA TYR A 226 -7.83 14.32 -14.06
C TYR A 226 -7.59 15.35 -15.16
N ASP A 227 -6.66 16.26 -14.91
CA ASP A 227 -6.12 17.24 -15.85
C ASP A 227 -4.78 16.79 -16.46
#